data_AF-A7TGH4-F1
#
_entry.id   AF-A7TGH4-F1
#
_cell.length_a   1.000
_cell.length_b   1.000
_cell.length_c   1.000
_cell.angle_alpha   90.00
_cell.angle_beta   90.00
_cell.angle_gamma   90.00
#
_symmetry.space_group_name_H-M   'P 1'
#
loop_
_entity.id
_entity.type
_entity.pdbx_description
1 polymer ?
#
loop_
_entity_poly.entity_id
_entity_poly.type
_entity_poly.pdbx_seq_one_letter_code
_entity_poly.pdbx_strand_id
1 'polypeptide(L)'
;MELLENELCQIKSTGEIRSKLIHNDNVDDLSKFKLDTSYVDKIKQLYGSIDPSVKVILVDGFMLYNDKRISDLFDLKLLIRSPYSVLKQRRAARSGYQTLDSFWKDPPYYFDEFVYKSYVETHGFLFKDHNVEGELNPAIAKEIRDFNNGDGVAIKDAISWVCHNIIDLCKNI
;
A
#
# COMPACT_ATOMS: atom_id res chain seq x y z
N MET A 1 7.77 -16.32 -2.22
CA MET A 1 7.96 -15.38 -3.33
C MET A 1 7.37 -15.95 -4.61
N GLU A 2 7.77 -17.15 -5.02
CA GLU A 2 7.23 -17.86 -6.19
C GLU A 2 5.70 -18.03 -6.19
N LEU A 3 5.07 -18.33 -5.04
CA LEU A 3 3.61 -18.44 -4.95
C LEU A 3 2.87 -17.12 -5.25
N LEU A 4 3.39 -15.99 -4.74
CA LEU A 4 2.79 -14.68 -5.00
C LEU A 4 3.00 -14.28 -6.46
N GLU A 5 4.20 -14.50 -6.99
CA GLU A 5 4.53 -14.25 -8.40
C GLU A 5 3.60 -15.03 -9.33
N ASN A 6 3.42 -16.32 -9.08
CA ASN A 6 2.54 -17.17 -9.88
C ASN A 6 1.07 -16.71 -9.83
N GLU A 7 0.57 -16.35 -8.64
CA GLU A 7 -0.79 -15.83 -8.50
C GLU A 7 -0.96 -14.50 -9.26
N LEU A 8 0.00 -13.58 -9.15
CA LEU A 8 -0.04 -12.30 -9.86
C LEU A 8 0.04 -12.48 -11.38
N CYS A 9 0.85 -13.42 -11.88
CA CYS A 9 0.90 -13.78 -13.30
C CYS A 9 -0.44 -14.32 -13.79
N GLN A 10 -1.09 -15.21 -13.02
CA GLN A 10 -2.42 -15.71 -13.36
C GLN A 10 -3.45 -14.57 -13.37
N ILE A 11 -3.49 -13.77 -12.31
CA ILE A 11 -4.35 -12.58 -12.20
C ILE A 11 -4.16 -11.66 -13.40
N LYS A 12 -2.92 -11.38 -13.80
CA LYS A 12 -2.64 -10.51 -14.95
C LYS A 12 -3.17 -11.09 -16.26
N SER A 13 -3.17 -12.42 -16.40
CA SER A 13 -3.67 -13.10 -17.60
C SER A 13 -5.19 -13.30 -17.65
N THR A 14 -5.87 -13.42 -16.51
CA THR A 14 -7.31 -13.79 -16.44
C THR A 14 -8.20 -12.73 -15.79
N GLY A 15 -7.61 -11.86 -14.97
CA GLY A 15 -8.32 -10.98 -14.05
C GLY A 15 -9.11 -11.72 -12.98
N GLU A 16 -8.65 -12.90 -12.56
CA GLU A 16 -9.30 -13.72 -11.51
C GLU A 16 -8.33 -14.06 -10.38
N ILE A 17 -8.80 -13.90 -9.14
CA ILE A 17 -8.07 -14.25 -7.93
C ILE A 17 -8.45 -15.68 -7.54
N ARG A 18 -7.47 -16.59 -7.45
CA ARG A 18 -7.70 -18.01 -7.12
C ARG A 18 -7.45 -18.31 -5.66
N SER A 19 -6.57 -17.54 -5.04
CA SER A 19 -6.18 -17.72 -3.65
C SER A 19 -7.36 -17.42 -2.73
N LYS A 20 -7.69 -18.39 -1.86
CA LYS A 20 -8.63 -18.15 -0.77
C LYS A 20 -7.96 -17.26 0.27
N LEU A 21 -8.55 -16.09 0.52
CA LEU A 21 -8.07 -15.19 1.57
C LEU A 21 -8.22 -15.86 2.94
N ILE A 22 -7.13 -15.86 3.71
CA ILE A 22 -7.14 -16.20 5.13
C ILE A 22 -7.21 -14.87 5.88
N HIS A 23 -8.28 -14.67 6.64
CA HIS A 23 -8.50 -13.47 7.40
C HIS A 23 -8.14 -13.73 8.86
N ASN A 24 -7.28 -12.88 9.43
CA ASN A 24 -6.85 -12.97 10.83
C ASN A 24 -7.56 -11.92 11.71
N ASP A 25 -8.67 -11.36 11.21
CA ASP A 25 -9.52 -10.36 11.89
C ASP A 25 -8.80 -9.09 12.39
N ASN A 26 -7.63 -8.78 11.83
CA ASN A 26 -6.89 -7.54 12.06
C ASN A 26 -7.45 -6.34 11.26
N VAL A 27 -8.76 -6.31 11.04
CA VAL A 27 -9.42 -5.22 10.30
C VAL A 27 -10.20 -4.37 11.29
N ASP A 28 -9.77 -3.11 11.41
CA ASP A 28 -10.53 -2.13 12.18
C ASP A 28 -11.78 -1.70 11.41
N ASP A 29 -12.80 -1.27 12.16
CA ASP A 29 -13.98 -0.65 11.58
C ASP A 29 -13.62 0.61 10.77
N LEU A 30 -14.10 0.67 9.53
CA LEU A 30 -13.94 1.81 8.63
C LEU A 30 -14.56 3.11 9.20
N SER A 31 -15.53 2.99 10.11
CA SER A 31 -16.15 4.13 10.81
C SER A 31 -15.13 5.00 11.54
N LYS A 32 -13.97 4.44 11.95
CA LYS A 32 -12.88 5.19 12.59
C LYS A 32 -12.33 6.33 11.74
N PHE A 33 -12.42 6.21 10.41
CA PHE A 33 -11.94 7.23 9.48
C PHE A 33 -12.91 8.41 9.33
N LYS A 34 -14.15 8.28 9.83
CA LYS A 34 -15.18 9.34 9.82
C LYS A 34 -15.32 10.00 8.45
N LEU A 35 -15.36 9.18 7.40
CA LEU A 35 -15.55 9.66 6.03
C LEU A 35 -17.01 10.08 5.85
N ASP A 36 -17.24 11.29 5.35
CA ASP A 36 -18.59 11.76 5.07
C ASP A 36 -19.15 11.12 3.80
N THR A 37 -20.46 10.90 3.78
CA THR A 37 -21.15 10.26 2.66
C THR A 37 -20.93 11.01 1.34
N SER A 38 -20.87 12.34 1.37
CA SER A 38 -20.68 13.16 0.17
C SER A 38 -19.32 12.92 -0.49
N TYR A 39 -18.27 12.70 0.30
CA TYR A 39 -16.95 12.33 -0.17
C TYR A 39 -16.95 10.95 -0.80
N VAL A 40 -17.59 9.96 -0.14
CA VAL A 40 -17.70 8.60 -0.67
C VAL A 40 -18.46 8.58 -1.99
N ASP A 41 -19.56 9.33 -2.09
CA ASP A 41 -20.37 9.41 -3.31
C ASP A 41 -19.60 10.05 -4.47
N LYS A 42 -18.77 11.07 -4.21
CA LYS A 42 -17.87 11.64 -5.22
C LYS A 42 -16.89 10.60 -5.77
N ILE A 43 -16.29 9.79 -4.89
CA ILE A 43 -15.37 8.72 -5.31
C ILE A 43 -16.12 7.66 -6.13
N LYS A 44 -17.32 7.25 -5.71
CA LYS A 44 -18.16 6.32 -6.50
C LYS A 44 -18.49 6.87 -7.89
N GLN A 45 -18.87 8.14 -7.97
CA GLN A 45 -19.17 8.79 -9.24
C GLN A 45 -17.95 8.81 -10.17
N LEU A 46 -16.76 9.09 -9.62
CA LEU A 46 -15.51 9.06 -10.38
C LEU A 46 -15.23 7.67 -10.98
N TYR A 47 -15.40 6.60 -10.19
CA TYR A 47 -15.22 5.23 -10.67
C TYR A 47 -16.31 4.78 -11.64
N GLY A 48 -17.51 5.37 -11.57
CA GLY A 48 -18.58 5.14 -12.55
C GLY A 48 -18.24 5.59 -13.98
N SER A 49 -17.14 6.34 -14.17
CA SER A 49 -16.63 6.70 -15.49
C SER A 49 -15.67 5.69 -16.11
N ILE A 50 -15.28 4.64 -15.37
CA ILE A 50 -14.41 3.57 -15.87
C ILE A 50 -15.23 2.61 -16.72
N ASP A 51 -14.65 2.14 -17.84
CA ASP A 51 -15.27 1.13 -18.69
C ASP A 51 -15.58 -0.14 -17.87
N PRO A 52 -16.83 -0.64 -17.86
CA PRO A 52 -17.20 -1.83 -17.09
C PRO A 52 -16.44 -3.12 -17.47
N SER A 53 -15.79 -3.17 -18.63
CA SER A 53 -14.94 -4.29 -19.06
C SER A 53 -13.55 -4.27 -18.40
N VAL A 54 -13.12 -3.13 -17.86
CA VAL A 54 -11.83 -3.01 -17.16
C VAL A 54 -11.94 -3.61 -15.76
N LYS A 55 -11.09 -4.60 -15.50
CA LYS A 55 -10.94 -5.20 -14.16
C LYS A 55 -9.84 -4.48 -13.39
N VAL A 56 -10.20 -3.82 -12.30
CA VAL A 56 -9.25 -3.20 -11.37
C VAL A 56 -8.99 -4.15 -10.21
N ILE A 57 -7.72 -4.50 -9.99
CA ILE A 57 -7.29 -5.38 -8.89
C ILE A 57 -6.29 -4.62 -8.04
N LEU A 58 -6.57 -4.54 -6.74
CA LEU A 58 -5.70 -3.88 -5.77
C LEU A 58 -4.85 -4.94 -5.06
N VAL A 59 -3.54 -4.75 -5.12
CA VAL A 59 -2.56 -5.56 -4.40
C VAL A 59 -1.90 -4.66 -3.38
N ASP A 60 -2.09 -4.95 -2.10
CA ASP A 60 -1.54 -4.18 -0.99
C ASP A 60 -0.53 -5.01 -0.18
N GLY A 61 0.56 -4.39 0.21
CA GLY A 61 1.64 -5.05 0.95
C GLY A 61 2.88 -4.19 1.11
N PHE A 62 3.49 -4.24 2.29
CA PHE A 62 4.63 -3.39 2.65
C PHE A 62 5.98 -3.85 2.07
N MET A 63 6.03 -4.98 1.36
CA MET A 63 7.24 -5.53 0.73
C MET A 63 7.15 -5.62 -0.79
N LEU A 64 6.11 -5.09 -1.43
CA LEU A 64 5.84 -5.36 -2.85
C LEU A 64 6.91 -4.81 -3.82
N TYR A 65 7.70 -3.82 -3.40
CA TYR A 65 8.74 -3.19 -4.23
C TYR A 65 10.16 -3.63 -3.88
N ASN A 66 10.33 -4.63 -3.00
CA ASN A 66 11.66 -5.13 -2.66
C ASN A 66 12.20 -6.15 -3.69
N ASP A 67 11.33 -6.71 -4.54
CA ASP A 67 11.66 -7.66 -5.60
C ASP A 67 11.10 -7.20 -6.94
N LYS A 68 11.99 -7.00 -7.90
CA LYS A 68 11.64 -6.54 -9.24
C LYS A 68 10.68 -7.50 -9.95
N ARG A 69 10.81 -8.82 -9.75
CA ARG A 69 9.93 -9.85 -10.36
C ARG A 69 8.47 -9.66 -9.99
N ILE A 70 8.21 -9.21 -8.76
CA ILE A 70 6.87 -8.92 -8.27
C ILE A 70 6.45 -7.54 -8.76
N SER A 71 7.30 -6.52 -8.55
CA SER A 71 6.94 -5.14 -8.87
C SER A 71 6.67 -4.90 -10.36
N ASP A 72 7.31 -5.66 -11.26
CA ASP A 72 7.13 -5.55 -12.71
C ASP A 72 5.76 -6.06 -13.19
N LEU A 73 5.04 -6.82 -12.35
CA LEU A 73 3.72 -7.33 -12.70
C LEU A 73 2.63 -6.27 -12.55
N PHE A 74 2.89 -5.15 -11.86
CA PHE A 74 1.90 -4.10 -11.62
C PHE A 74 1.85 -3.07 -12.74
N ASP A 75 0.64 -2.74 -13.21
CA ASP A 75 0.42 -1.70 -14.23
C ASP A 75 0.49 -0.29 -13.62
N LEU A 76 0.25 -0.17 -12.30
CA LEU A 76 0.39 1.06 -11.53
C LEU A 76 1.06 0.75 -10.19
N LYS A 77 2.12 1.50 -9.86
CA LYS A 77 2.91 1.33 -8.64
C LYS A 77 2.75 2.57 -7.77
N LEU A 78 2.04 2.41 -6.65
CA LEU A 78 1.81 3.46 -5.66
C LEU A 78 2.57 3.13 -4.36
N LEU A 79 3.35 4.07 -3.84
CA LEU A 79 4.07 3.96 -2.57
C LEU A 79 3.54 5.00 -1.57
N ILE A 80 2.76 4.54 -0.59
CA ILE A 80 2.32 5.41 0.50
C ILE A 80 3.34 5.31 1.63
N ARG A 81 3.97 6.44 1.96
CA ARG A 81 5.00 6.53 3.01
C ARG A 81 4.65 7.59 4.04
N SER A 82 5.39 7.65 5.13
CA SER A 82 5.28 8.70 6.15
C SER A 82 6.62 8.87 6.84
N PRO A 83 6.89 10.03 7.49
CA PRO A 83 8.11 10.22 8.26
C PRO A 83 8.23 9.18 9.38
N TYR A 84 9.46 8.84 9.75
CA TYR A 84 9.77 7.87 10.80
C TYR A 84 8.99 8.12 12.09
N SER A 85 8.95 9.37 12.56
CA SER A 85 8.26 9.75 13.81
C SER A 85 6.77 9.43 13.78
N VAL A 86 6.12 9.67 12.64
CA VAL A 86 4.69 9.40 12.41
C VAL A 86 4.44 7.90 12.35
N LEU A 87 5.29 7.15 11.64
CA LEU A 87 5.18 5.69 11.58
C LEU A 87 5.37 5.06 12.97
N LYS A 88 6.35 5.53 13.74
CA LYS A 88 6.62 5.07 15.12
C LYS A 88 5.42 5.31 16.02
N GLN A 89 4.86 6.52 15.99
CA GLN A 89 3.68 6.88 16.76
C GLN A 89 2.48 6.01 16.38
N ARG A 90 2.18 5.89 15.07
CA ARG A 90 1.06 5.08 14.57
C ARG A 90 1.23 3.60 14.90
N ARG A 91 2.45 3.04 14.83
CA ARG A 91 2.74 1.66 15.21
C ARG A 91 2.54 1.43 16.71
N ALA A 92 3.08 2.32 17.54
CA ALA A 92 2.96 2.24 19.01
C ALA A 92 1.52 2.38 19.50
N ALA A 93 0.66 3.09 18.76
CA ALA A 93 -0.76 3.25 19.06
C ALA A 93 -1.60 2.01 18.73
N ARG A 94 -1.06 1.01 18.03
CA ARG A 94 -1.78 -0.25 17.74
C ARG A 94 -1.84 -1.09 19.02
N SER A 95 -3.02 -1.62 19.33
CA SER A 95 -3.26 -2.47 20.51
C SER A 95 -2.47 -3.78 20.48
N GLY A 96 -2.13 -4.25 19.27
CA GLY A 96 -1.44 -5.49 18.98
C GLY A 96 -2.02 -6.11 17.70
N TYR A 97 -1.70 -7.37 17.43
CA TYR A 97 -2.16 -8.11 16.26
C TYR A 97 -2.63 -9.48 16.68
N GLN A 98 -3.81 -9.87 16.18
CA GLN A 98 -4.25 -11.25 16.24
C GLN A 98 -3.40 -12.08 15.28
N THR A 99 -2.74 -13.11 15.79
CA THR A 99 -2.10 -14.16 15.00
C THR A 99 -3.00 -15.40 14.98
N LEU A 100 -2.66 -16.41 14.18
CA LEU A 100 -3.46 -17.64 14.13
C LEU A 100 -3.54 -18.34 15.49
N ASP A 101 -2.47 -18.27 16.28
CA ASP A 101 -2.35 -19.02 17.54
C ASP A 101 -2.35 -18.15 18.80
N SER A 102 -2.16 -16.83 18.68
CA SER A 102 -1.94 -15.94 19.83
C SER A 102 -2.21 -14.45 19.52
N PHE A 103 -2.08 -13.59 20.53
CA PHE A 103 -2.08 -12.13 20.37
C PHE A 103 -0.65 -11.58 20.47
N TRP A 104 -0.18 -10.93 19.40
CA TRP A 104 1.14 -10.32 19.32
C TRP A 104 1.09 -8.85 19.72
N LYS A 105 1.94 -8.46 20.67
CA LYS A 105 2.24 -7.06 20.96
C LYS A 105 3.73 -6.83 20.74
N ASP A 106 4.05 -5.75 20.02
CA ASP A 106 5.44 -5.40 19.74
C ASP A 106 6.23 -5.28 21.06
N PRO A 107 7.35 -6.02 21.22
CA PRO A 107 8.22 -5.85 22.38
C PRO A 107 8.95 -4.51 22.33
N PRO A 108 9.58 -4.07 23.44
CA PRO A 108 10.43 -2.88 23.43
C PRO A 108 11.45 -2.90 22.28
N TYR A 109 11.65 -1.75 21.64
CA TYR A 109 12.57 -1.54 20.51
C TYR A 109 12.21 -2.26 19.20
N TYR A 110 11.13 -3.04 19.15
CA TYR A 110 10.78 -3.82 17.95
C TYR A 110 10.60 -2.97 16.69
N PHE A 111 9.98 -1.80 16.83
CA PHE A 111 9.79 -0.91 15.70
C PHE A 111 11.13 -0.42 15.14
N ASP A 112 12.05 -0.02 16.00
CA ASP A 112 13.32 0.59 15.60
C ASP A 112 14.27 -0.47 15.03
N GLU A 113 14.48 -1.53 15.80
CA GLU A 113 15.51 -2.54 15.53
C GLU A 113 15.11 -3.54 14.46
N PHE A 114 13.80 -3.72 14.21
CA PHE A 114 13.31 -4.72 13.26
C PHE A 114 12.44 -4.09 12.17
N VAL A 115 11.33 -3.44 12.52
CA VAL A 115 10.35 -3.00 11.52
C VAL A 115 10.92 -1.92 10.60
N TYR A 116 11.38 -0.81 11.18
CA TYR A 116 11.89 0.33 10.42
C TYR A 116 13.25 0.01 9.80
N LYS A 117 14.13 -0.67 10.53
CA LYS A 117 15.39 -1.17 9.99
C LYS A 117 15.18 -2.05 8.75
N SER A 118 14.27 -3.02 8.80
CA SER A 118 13.96 -3.87 7.64
C SER A 118 13.37 -3.06 6.50
N TYR A 119 12.54 -2.05 6.77
CA TYR A 119 12.03 -1.15 5.73
C TYR A 119 13.17 -0.42 5.03
N VAL A 120 14.11 0.17 5.78
CA VAL A 120 15.29 0.86 5.23
C VAL A 120 16.14 -0.10 4.40
N GLU A 121 16.43 -1.30 4.90
CA GLU A 121 17.24 -2.30 4.20
C GLU A 121 16.58 -2.78 2.90
N THR A 122 15.26 -2.98 2.91
CA THR A 122 14.53 -3.55 1.78
C THR A 122 14.07 -2.52 0.75
N HIS A 123 13.96 -1.24 1.11
CA HIS A 123 13.47 -0.19 0.21
C HIS A 123 14.49 0.93 -0.04
N GLY A 124 15.59 1.00 0.71
CA GLY A 124 16.57 2.08 0.59
C GLY A 124 17.06 2.30 -0.83
N PHE A 125 17.24 1.23 -1.61
CA PHE A 125 17.68 1.32 -3.01
C PHE A 125 16.72 2.10 -3.93
N LEU A 126 15.46 2.28 -3.54
CA LEU A 126 14.47 3.09 -4.28
C LEU A 126 14.69 4.60 -4.11
N PHE A 127 15.48 5.02 -3.12
CA PHE A 127 15.64 6.43 -2.73
C PHE A 127 17.05 6.94 -3.04
N LYS A 128 17.19 8.25 -3.21
CA LYS A 128 18.49 8.90 -3.35
C LYS A 128 19.33 8.67 -2.09
N ASP A 129 20.60 8.33 -2.28
CA ASP A 129 21.57 8.09 -1.19
C ASP A 129 21.10 7.07 -0.14
N HIS A 130 20.21 6.14 -0.53
CA HIS A 130 19.57 5.17 0.36
C HIS A 130 18.74 5.81 1.50
N ASN A 131 18.36 7.08 1.38
CA ASN A 131 17.59 7.80 2.39
C ASN A 131 16.08 7.66 2.16
N VAL A 132 15.44 6.72 2.87
CA VAL A 132 13.99 6.46 2.77
C VAL A 132 13.08 7.61 3.21
N GLU A 133 13.62 8.61 3.92
CA GLU A 133 12.88 9.84 4.25
C GLU A 133 12.98 10.90 3.15
N GLY A 134 13.92 10.74 2.22
CA GLY A 134 14.17 11.65 1.11
C GLY A 134 13.28 11.42 -0.11
N GLU A 135 13.83 11.76 -1.27
CA GLU A 135 13.18 11.61 -2.57
C GLU A 135 13.48 10.24 -3.18
N LEU A 136 12.51 9.72 -3.95
CA LEU A 136 12.76 8.58 -4.82
C LEU A 136 13.89 8.87 -5.81
N ASN A 137 14.70 7.85 -6.10
CA ASN A 137 15.71 7.91 -7.14
C ASN A 137 15.03 7.78 -8.51
N PRO A 138 15.03 8.82 -9.36
CA PRO A 138 14.32 8.79 -10.64
C PRO A 138 14.90 7.79 -11.64
N ALA A 139 16.13 7.32 -11.46
CA ALA A 139 16.71 6.28 -12.30
C ALA A 139 16.21 4.87 -11.95
N ILE A 140 15.83 4.65 -10.69
CA ILE A 140 15.44 3.33 -10.17
C ILE A 140 13.92 3.22 -10.04
N ALA A 141 13.28 4.21 -9.44
CA ALA A 141 11.87 4.21 -9.07
C ALA A 141 11.00 5.01 -10.05
N LYS A 142 11.41 5.13 -11.31
CA LYS A 142 10.75 5.98 -12.34
C LYS A 142 9.25 5.69 -12.55
N GLU A 143 8.81 4.46 -12.26
CA GLU A 143 7.43 3.98 -12.44
C GLU A 143 6.63 4.00 -11.14
N ILE A 144 7.28 4.30 -10.00
CA ILE A 144 6.65 4.35 -8.69
C ILE A 144 6.25 5.78 -8.39
N ARG A 145 4.96 5.99 -8.17
CA ARG A 145 4.42 7.26 -7.67
C ARG A 145 4.34 7.16 -6.15
N ASP A 146 4.86 8.13 -5.43
CA ASP A 146 4.79 8.14 -3.97
C ASP A 146 3.89 9.24 -3.40
N PHE A 147 3.34 8.97 -2.22
CA PHE A 147 2.55 9.92 -1.44
C PHE A 147 3.04 9.93 0.00
N ASN A 148 3.44 11.11 0.50
CA ASN A 148 3.87 11.28 1.88
C ASN A 148 2.67 11.60 2.79
N ASN A 149 2.16 10.56 3.46
CA ASN A 149 1.06 10.63 4.43
C ASN A 149 1.56 11.00 5.84
N GLY A 150 2.22 12.16 5.95
CA GLY A 150 2.78 12.68 7.19
C GLY A 150 1.73 13.02 8.26
N ASP A 151 2.21 13.65 9.34
CA ASP A 151 1.31 14.13 10.39
C ASP A 151 0.47 15.30 9.86
N GLY A 152 -0.81 15.36 10.26
CA GLY A 152 -1.76 16.35 9.78
C GLY A 152 -2.30 16.16 8.36
N VAL A 153 -1.77 15.21 7.57
CA VAL A 153 -2.34 14.87 6.26
C VAL A 153 -3.69 14.17 6.45
N ALA A 154 -4.74 14.69 5.82
CA ALA A 154 -6.05 14.09 5.95
C ALA A 154 -6.08 12.74 5.20
N ILE A 155 -6.70 11.73 5.81
CA ILE A 155 -6.85 10.42 5.17
C ILE A 155 -7.54 10.51 3.79
N LYS A 156 -8.43 11.51 3.62
CA LYS A 156 -9.10 11.80 2.36
C LYS A 156 -8.13 12.21 1.26
N ASP A 157 -7.04 12.89 1.58
CA ASP A 157 -6.06 13.31 0.59
C ASP A 157 -5.32 12.09 0.03
N ALA A 158 -4.93 11.16 0.90
CA ALA A 158 -4.32 9.88 0.50
C ALA A 158 -5.28 9.03 -0.35
N ILE A 159 -6.55 8.88 0.09
CA ILE A 159 -7.57 8.13 -0.65
C ILE A 159 -7.80 8.77 -2.02
N SER A 160 -8.02 10.08 -2.08
CA SER A 160 -8.24 10.80 -3.33
C SER A 160 -7.04 10.67 -4.28
N TRP A 161 -5.82 10.77 -3.76
CA TRP A 161 -4.61 10.57 -4.55
C TRP A 161 -4.56 9.16 -5.14
N VAL A 162 -4.81 8.10 -4.36
CA VAL A 162 -4.86 6.71 -4.87
C VAL A 162 -5.93 6.57 -5.96
N CYS A 163 -7.15 7.05 -5.68
CA CYS A 163 -8.27 6.96 -6.61
C CYS A 163 -7.99 7.66 -7.95
N HIS A 164 -7.43 8.88 -7.92
CA HIS A 164 -7.09 9.59 -9.15
C HIS A 164 -6.05 8.86 -9.98
N ASN A 165 -4.99 8.31 -9.36
CA ASN A 165 -3.98 7.55 -10.10
C ASN A 165 -4.56 6.30 -10.78
N ILE A 166 -5.49 5.60 -10.11
CA ILE A 166 -6.18 4.43 -10.69
C ILE A 166 -7.06 4.86 -11.88
N ILE A 167 -7.86 5.92 -11.71
CA ILE A 167 -8.75 6.42 -12.76
C ILE A 167 -7.96 6.90 -13.97
N ASP A 168 -6.87 7.63 -13.74
CA ASP A 168 -6.00 8.12 -14.80
C ASP A 168 -5.41 6.95 -15.59
N LEU A 169 -4.98 5.87 -14.93
CA LEU A 169 -4.56 4.66 -15.63
C LEU A 169 -5.71 4.09 -16.47
N CYS A 170 -6.89 3.88 -15.86
CA CYS A 170 -8.03 3.24 -16.53
C CYS A 170 -8.54 4.02 -17.75
N LYS A 171 -8.40 5.35 -17.78
CA LYS A 171 -8.77 6.18 -18.92
C LYS A 171 -7.80 6.11 -20.10
N ASN A 172 -6.61 5.57 -19.88
CA ASN A 172 -5.53 5.49 -20.87
C ASN A 172 -5.26 4.05 -21.34
N ILE A 173 -6.11 3.08 -20.94
CA ILE A 173 -6.12 1.69 -21.43
C ILE A 173 -7.12 1.60 -22.58
#